data_AF-A0A937VGH9-F1
#
_entry.id   AF-A0A937VGH9-F1
#
_cell.length_a   1.000
_cell.length_b   1.000
_cell.length_c   1.000
_cell.angle_alpha   90.00
_cell.angle_beta   90.00
_cell.angle_gamma   90.00
#
_symmetry.space_group_name_H-M   'P 1'
#
loop_
_entity.id
_entity.type
_entity.pdbx_description
1 polymer ?
#
loop_
_entity_poly.entity_id
_entity_poly.type
_entity_poly.pdbx_seq_one_letter_code
_entity_poly.pdbx_strand_id
1 'polypeptide(L)'
;MSRIVGGLKTPPGRPVRSRVRVGHTVGRLILYAVLYGGAISMALPFLWMLSTSLKALPDVFKWPPQLLPNPPLWENYAKVFALVP
;
A
#
# COMPACT_ATOMS: atom_id res chain seq x y z
N MET A 1 -20.03 -23.16 73.21
CA MET A 1 -18.90 -22.53 72.49
C MET A 1 -18.22 -23.66 71.72
N SER A 2 -18.01 -23.72 70.40
CA SER A 2 -17.95 -22.75 69.30
C SER A 2 -18.22 -23.56 68.01
N ARG A 3 -19.24 -23.18 67.23
CA ARG A 3 -19.43 -23.64 65.85
C ARG A 3 -19.25 -22.43 64.94
N ILE A 4 -18.01 -22.04 64.67
CA ILE A 4 -17.72 -21.03 63.65
C ILE A 4 -16.49 -21.46 62.87
N VAL A 5 -16.69 -22.30 61.86
CA VAL A 5 -15.87 -22.24 60.65
C VAL A 5 -16.85 -22.25 59.49
N GLY A 6 -17.42 -21.07 59.24
CA GLY A 6 -18.20 -20.79 58.04
C GLY A 6 -17.31 -20.95 56.83
N GLY A 7 -17.78 -21.74 55.86
CA GLY A 7 -17.07 -22.01 54.62
C GLY A 7 -16.63 -20.73 53.93
N LEU A 8 -15.36 -20.71 53.51
CA LEU A 8 -14.82 -19.73 52.58
C LEU A 8 -15.65 -19.78 51.29
N LYS A 9 -16.60 -18.86 51.17
CA LYS A 9 -17.35 -18.61 49.94
C LYS A 9 -16.35 -17.99 48.97
N THR A 10 -15.75 -18.81 48.10
CA THR A 10 -14.92 -18.32 47.00
C THR A 10 -15.73 -17.29 46.20
N PRO A 11 -15.18 -16.11 45.90
CA PRO A 11 -15.89 -15.12 45.10
C PRO A 11 -16.17 -15.70 43.71
N PRO A 12 -17.34 -15.40 43.11
CA PRO A 12 -17.67 -15.90 41.79
C PRO A 12 -16.63 -15.39 40.79
N GLY A 13 -16.04 -16.33 40.03
CA GLY A 13 -15.14 -16.00 38.94
C GLY A 13 -15.83 -15.04 37.97
N ARG A 14 -15.25 -13.86 37.77
CA ARG A 14 -15.75 -12.92 36.78
C ARG A 14 -15.71 -13.60 35.41
N PRO A 15 -16.81 -13.67 34.64
CA PRO A 15 -16.73 -14.14 33.28
C PRO A 15 -15.86 -13.14 32.52
N VAL A 16 -14.64 -13.56 32.15
CA VAL A 16 -13.82 -12.85 31.17
C VAL A 16 -14.57 -12.98 29.85
N ARG A 17 -15.49 -12.04 29.59
CA ARG A 17 -16.12 -11.90 28.28
C ARG A 17 -15.00 -11.56 27.29
N SER A 18 -14.44 -12.57 26.66
CA SER A 18 -13.74 -12.41 25.40
C SER A 18 -14.77 -11.88 24.42
N ARG A 19 -14.83 -10.54 24.28
CA ARG A 19 -15.51 -9.92 23.14
C ARG A 19 -14.82 -10.48 21.91
N VAL A 20 -15.49 -11.42 21.26
CA VAL A 20 -15.10 -11.96 19.96
C VAL A 20 -14.96 -10.77 19.02
N ARG A 21 -13.70 -10.39 18.73
CA ARG A 21 -13.33 -9.28 17.83
C ARG A 21 -13.46 -9.74 16.37
N VAL A 22 -14.63 -10.24 15.98
CA VAL A 22 -14.89 -10.70 14.61
C VAL A 22 -15.71 -9.62 13.92
N GLY A 23 -14.98 -8.69 13.32
CA GLY A 23 -15.48 -7.54 12.56
C GLY A 23 -14.36 -6.74 11.87
N HIS A 24 -13.10 -6.99 12.23
CA HIS A 24 -11.95 -6.20 11.77
C HIS A 24 -11.37 -6.64 10.40
N THR A 25 -11.77 -7.78 9.84
CA THR A 25 -11.15 -8.31 8.61
C THR A 25 -11.58 -7.54 7.36
N VAL A 26 -12.88 -7.23 7.23
CA VAL A 26 -13.41 -6.47 6.08
C VAL A 26 -12.88 -5.05 6.07
N GLY A 27 -12.85 -4.38 7.24
CA GLY A 27 -12.28 -3.03 7.36
C GLY A 27 -10.81 -2.97 6.99
N ARG A 28 -10.01 -3.98 7.34
CA ARG A 28 -8.60 -4.08 6.92
C ARG A 28 -8.44 -4.26 5.42
N LEU A 29 -9.31 -5.07 4.80
CA LEU A 29 -9.29 -5.32 3.37
C LEU A 29 -9.60 -4.04 2.58
N ILE A 30 -10.60 -3.27 3.01
CA ILE A 30 -10.94 -1.97 2.43
C ILE A 30 -9.79 -0.97 2.63
N LEU A 31 -9.23 -0.90 3.84
CA LEU A 31 -8.09 -0.02 4.14
C LEU A 31 -6.90 -0.32 3.23
N TYR A 32 -6.55 -1.59 3.04
CA TYR A 32 -5.47 -1.98 2.13
C TYR A 32 -5.79 -1.68 0.68
N ALA A 33 -7.03 -1.90 0.22
CA ALA A 33 -7.42 -1.54 -1.14
C ALA A 33 -7.26 -0.03 -1.39
N VAL A 34 -7.65 0.82 -0.43
CA VAL A 34 -7.47 2.28 -0.52
C VAL A 34 -6.00 2.66 -0.48
N LEU A 35 -5.20 2.06 0.40
CA LEU A 35 -3.76 2.30 0.48
C LEU A 35 -3.04 1.93 -0.82
N TYR A 36 -3.34 0.76 -1.39
CA TYR A 36 -2.78 0.35 -2.67
C TYR A 36 -3.27 1.23 -3.82
N GLY A 37 -4.56 1.58 -3.85
CA GLY A 37 -5.11 2.50 -4.84
C GLY A 37 -4.43 3.86 -4.81
N GLY A 38 -4.22 4.41 -3.61
CA GLY A 38 -3.47 5.65 -3.39
C GLY A 38 -2.00 5.53 -3.79
N ALA A 39 -1.34 4.42 -3.46
CA ALA A 39 0.05 4.19 -3.85
C ALA A 39 0.21 4.11 -5.37
N ILE A 40 -0.67 3.38 -6.06
CA ILE A 40 -0.66 3.26 -7.52
C ILE A 40 -0.94 4.62 -8.16
N SER A 41 -1.96 5.35 -7.70
CA SER A 41 -2.30 6.66 -8.26
C SER A 41 -1.15 7.67 -8.12
N MET A 42 -0.43 7.63 -6.99
CA MET A 42 0.78 8.43 -6.78
C MET A 42 1.96 7.96 -7.64
N ALA A 43 2.09 6.65 -7.92
CA ALA A 43 3.18 6.09 -8.73
C ALA A 43 2.98 6.28 -10.24
N LEU A 44 1.73 6.31 -10.71
CA LEU A 44 1.38 6.50 -12.13
C LEU A 44 2.08 7.68 -12.82
N PRO A 45 2.09 8.92 -12.26
CA PRO A 45 2.78 10.04 -12.90
C PRO A 45 4.29 9.80 -13.02
N PHE A 46 4.93 9.13 -12.06
CA PHE A 46 6.35 8.80 -12.14
C PHE A 46 6.65 7.75 -13.21
N LEU A 47 5.82 6.71 -13.31
CA LEU A 47 5.93 5.70 -14.37
C LEU A 47 5.74 6.33 -15.76
N TRP A 48 4.80 7.26 -15.87
CA TRP A 48 4.60 8.02 -17.09
C TRP A 48 5.82 8.86 -17.46
N MET A 49 6.39 9.59 -16.50
CA MET A 49 7.60 10.39 -16.72
C MET A 49 8.78 9.54 -17.20
N LEU A 50 9.02 8.39 -16.54
CA LEU A 50 10.09 7.47 -16.93
C LEU A 50 9.89 6.88 -18.33
N SER A 51 8.64 6.57 -18.69
CA SER A 51 8.30 6.15 -20.05
C SER A 51 8.60 7.28 -21.05
N THR A 52 8.20 8.51 -20.74
CA THR A 52 8.41 9.65 -21.64
C THR A 52 9.88 10.07 -21.78
N SER A 53 10.71 9.89 -20.75
CA SER A 53 12.15 10.20 -20.85
C SER A 53 12.90 9.27 -21.80
N LEU A 54 12.37 8.05 -21.99
CA LEU A 54 12.91 7.04 -22.90
C LEU A 54 12.29 7.10 -24.32
N LYS A 55 11.35 8.00 -24.58
CA LYS A 55 10.73 8.20 -25.91
C LYS A 55 11.47 9.25 -26.73
N ALA A 56 11.31 9.19 -28.05
CA ALA A 56 11.72 10.27 -28.94
C ALA A 56 10.69 11.41 -28.83
N LEU A 57 11.12 12.67 -28.97
CA LEU A 57 10.23 13.85 -28.95
C LEU A 57 8.95 13.69 -29.79
N PRO A 58 8.99 13.21 -31.06
CA PRO A 58 7.78 13.04 -31.85
C PRO A 58 6.85 11.94 -31.32
N ASP A 59 7.38 10.93 -30.61
CA ASP A 59 6.59 9.82 -30.06
C ASP A 59 5.85 10.19 -28.78
N VAL A 60 6.25 11.26 -28.10
CA VAL A 60 5.53 11.81 -26.94
C VAL A 60 4.18 12.40 -27.35
N PHE A 61 4.09 12.93 -28.57
CA PHE A 61 2.86 13.55 -29.12
C PHE A 61 2.02 12.60 -29.98
N LYS A 62 2.43 11.34 -30.15
CA LYS A 62 1.65 10.35 -30.92
C LYS A 62 0.44 9.88 -30.13
N TRP A 63 -0.69 9.80 -30.83
CA TRP A 63 -1.91 9.17 -30.34
C TRP A 63 -2.07 7.79 -31.00
N PRO A 64 -2.33 6.70 -30.25
CA PRO A 64 -2.49 6.63 -28.80
C PRO A 64 -1.15 6.73 -28.06
N PRO A 65 -1.13 7.32 -26.84
CA PRO A 65 0.11 7.38 -26.07
C PRO A 65 0.55 5.97 -25.65
N GLN A 66 1.73 5.58 -26.10
CA GLN A 66 2.29 4.27 -25.76
C GLN A 66 2.87 4.30 -24.35
N LEU A 67 2.41 3.46 -23.43
CA LEU A 67 2.92 3.42 -22.05
C LEU A 67 4.36 2.88 -21.96
N LEU A 68 4.76 2.00 -22.87
CA LEU A 68 6.16 1.56 -22.99
C LEU A 68 6.74 2.08 -24.32
N PRO A 69 7.94 2.69 -24.30
CA PRO A 69 8.63 3.09 -25.52
C PRO A 69 9.04 1.84 -26.32
N ASN A 70 8.80 1.86 -27.62
CA ASN A 70 9.27 0.84 -28.54
C ASN A 70 9.83 1.51 -29.82
N PRO A 71 11.15 1.60 -30.01
CA PRO A 71 12.24 1.12 -29.15
C PRO A 71 12.54 2.07 -27.97
N PRO A 72 13.09 1.58 -26.83
CA PRO A 72 13.59 2.45 -25.76
C PRO A 72 14.85 3.22 -26.17
N LEU A 73 14.82 4.55 -26.12
CA LEU A 73 15.96 5.41 -26.45
C LEU A 73 16.86 5.66 -25.23
N TRP A 74 17.72 4.70 -24.93
CA TRP A 74 18.75 4.83 -23.88
C TRP A 74 19.76 5.95 -24.16
N GLU A 75 19.92 6.33 -25.44
CA GLU A 75 20.76 7.46 -25.84
C GLU A 75 20.39 8.78 -25.15
N ASN A 76 19.12 8.98 -24.78
CA ASN A 76 18.69 10.17 -24.07
C ASN A 76 19.44 10.32 -22.73
N TYR A 77 19.66 9.21 -22.02
CA TYR A 77 20.42 9.21 -20.78
C TYR A 77 21.92 9.37 -21.04
N ALA A 78 22.48 8.66 -22.04
CA ALA A 78 23.89 8.79 -22.40
C ALA A 78 24.28 10.24 -22.77
N LYS A 79 23.41 10.96 -23.49
CA LYS A 79 23.59 12.38 -23.83
C LYS A 79 23.62 13.27 -22.59
N VAL A 80 22.72 13.04 -21.62
CA VAL A 80 22.69 13.80 -20.36
C VAL A 80 23.98 13.61 -19.57
N PHE A 81 24.47 12.37 -19.45
CA PHE A 81 25.74 12.10 -18.76
C PHE A 81 26.96 12.66 -19.49
N ALA A 82 26.91 12.79 -20.81
CA ALA A 82 27.98 13.44 -21.58
C ALA A 82 27.91 14.98 -21.52
N LEU A 83 26.73 15.55 -21.27
CA LEU A 83 26.50 17.00 -21.18
C LEU A 83 26.86 17.57 -19.80
N VAL A 84 26.82 16.76 -18.76
CA VAL A 84 27.16 17.16 -17.39
C VAL A 84 28.55 16.60 -17.05
N PRO A 85 29.61 17.44 -16.98
CA PRO A 85 30.97 16.99 -16.68
C PRO A 85 31.14 16.47 -15.25
#